data_AF-A0A7Z9UDU5-F1
#
_entry.id   AF-A0A7Z9UDU5-F1
#
_cell.length_a   1.000
_cell.length_b   1.000
_cell.length_c   1.000
_cell.angle_alpha   90.00
_cell.angle_beta   90.00
_cell.angle_gamma   90.00
#
_symmetry.space_group_name_H-M   'P 1'
#
loop_
_entity.id
_entity.type
_entity.pdbx_description
1 polymer ?
#
loop_
_entity_poly.entity_id
_entity_poly.type
_entity_poly.pdbx_seq_one_letter_code
_entity_poly.pdbx_strand_id
1 'polypeptide(L)'
;MSELTGKFLTQLKADIALLAAETGEPGRKLNQLAQRIDIDEEADTFPVSLDRERGRVVIHGGHPSVEKLLNNPQRRRSDLLFFISSMMSLLNREEEDITDEHERAFHARLLRFALEEGQGSWAGAV
;
A
#
# COMPACT_ATOMS: atom_id res chain seq x y z
N MET A 1 -16.06 6.34 7.52
CA MET A 1 -14.73 6.77 7.04
C MET A 1 -14.31 8.06 7.72
N SER A 2 -13.39 7.96 8.66
CA SER A 2 -12.85 9.11 9.39
C SER A 2 -12.00 10.04 8.49
N GLU A 3 -11.81 11.30 8.89
CA GLU A 3 -10.95 12.25 8.17
C GLU A 3 -9.50 11.75 8.07
N LEU A 4 -9.00 11.09 9.13
CA LEU A 4 -7.69 10.46 9.19
C LEU A 4 -7.56 9.30 8.19
N THR A 5 -8.62 8.49 8.07
CA THR A 5 -8.73 7.39 7.10
C THR A 5 -8.68 7.93 5.66
N GLY A 6 -9.42 9.01 5.37
CA GLY A 6 -9.42 9.64 4.06
C GLY A 6 -8.06 10.22 3.66
N LYS A 7 -7.40 10.96 4.57
CA LYS A 7 -6.05 11.51 4.34
C LYS A 7 -5.01 10.42 4.11
N PHE A 8 -5.07 9.34 4.89
CA PHE A 8 -4.21 8.18 4.71
C PHE A 8 -4.37 7.58 3.31
N LEU A 9 -5.62 7.32 2.90
CA LEU A 9 -5.90 6.68 1.62
C LEU A 9 -5.44 7.54 0.44
N THR A 10 -5.69 8.85 0.47
CA THR A 10 -5.22 9.78 -0.57
C THR A 10 -3.70 9.74 -0.70
N GLN A 11 -2.99 9.80 0.43
CA GLN A 11 -1.52 9.79 0.42
C GLN A 11 -0.98 8.43 -0.06
N LEU A 12 -1.51 7.32 0.44
CA LEU A 12 -1.13 5.97 0.00
C LEU A 12 -1.24 5.80 -1.52
N LYS A 13 -2.34 6.28 -2.13
CA LYS A 13 -2.52 6.23 -3.59
C LYS A 13 -1.48 7.06 -4.33
N ALA A 14 -1.10 8.23 -3.80
CA ALA A 14 -0.07 9.07 -4.39
C ALA A 14 1.31 8.41 -4.34
N ASP A 15 1.69 7.81 -3.21
CA ASP A 15 2.99 7.15 -3.05
C ASP A 15 3.10 5.90 -3.92
N ILE A 16 2.01 5.13 -4.05
CA ILE A 16 1.96 4.01 -4.98
C ILE A 16 2.14 4.49 -6.43
N ALA A 17 1.48 5.58 -6.82
CA ALA A 17 1.61 6.13 -8.17
C ALA A 17 3.05 6.58 -8.48
N LEU A 18 3.73 7.20 -7.51
CA LEU A 18 5.15 7.57 -7.65
C LEU A 18 6.05 6.35 -7.81
N LEU A 19 5.87 5.33 -6.97
CA LEU A 19 6.62 4.08 -7.03
C LEU A 19 6.36 3.30 -8.34
N ALA A 20 5.13 3.36 -8.84
CA ALA A 20 4.68 2.65 -10.03
C ALA A 20 5.19 3.26 -11.35
N ALA A 21 5.59 4.54 -11.36
CA ALA A 21 5.87 5.29 -12.58
C ALA A 21 7.04 4.71 -13.42
N GLU A 22 7.93 3.92 -12.80
CA GLU A 22 9.17 3.42 -13.43
C GLU A 22 9.33 1.89 -13.32
N THR A 23 8.30 1.17 -12.87
CA THR A 23 8.39 -0.28 -12.58
C THR A 23 7.73 -1.15 -13.65
N GLY A 24 7.45 -0.60 -14.84
CA GLY A 24 6.92 -1.36 -15.97
C GLY A 24 5.53 -1.96 -15.71
N GLU A 25 5.32 -3.21 -16.14
CA GLU A 25 4.03 -3.91 -16.03
C GLU A 25 3.56 -4.11 -14.56
N PRO A 26 4.43 -4.55 -13.62
CA PRO A 26 4.07 -4.63 -12.20
C PRO A 26 3.64 -3.28 -11.61
N GLY A 27 4.34 -2.20 -11.97
CA GLY A 27 3.98 -0.84 -11.56
C GLY A 27 2.59 -0.43 -12.05
N ARG A 28 2.32 -0.67 -13.32
CA ARG A 28 1.01 -0.39 -13.94
C ARG A 28 -0.12 -1.10 -13.20
N LYS A 29 0.03 -2.40 -12.93
CA LYS A 29 -0.95 -3.23 -12.21
C LYS A 29 -1.18 -2.75 -10.78
N LEU A 30 -0.10 -2.46 -10.07
CA LEU A 30 -0.19 -1.92 -8.71
C LEU A 30 -0.90 -0.57 -8.70
N ASN A 31 -0.61 0.33 -9.64
CA ASN A 31 -1.29 1.62 -9.72
C ASN A 31 -2.79 1.45 -10.01
N GLN A 32 -3.16 0.51 -10.89
CA GLN A 32 -4.58 0.18 -11.15
C GLN A 32 -5.29 -0.33 -9.89
N LEU A 33 -4.65 -1.17 -9.09
CA LEU A 33 -5.21 -1.63 -7.83
C LEU A 33 -5.24 -0.55 -6.76
N ALA A 34 -4.26 0.35 -6.74
CA ALA A 34 -4.26 1.51 -5.85
C ALA A 34 -5.50 2.37 -6.04
N GLN A 35 -5.97 2.54 -7.29
CA GLN A 35 -7.21 3.27 -7.56
C GLN A 35 -8.44 2.63 -6.91
N ARG A 36 -8.39 1.31 -6.69
CA ARG A 36 -9.49 0.51 -6.17
C ARG A 36 -9.35 0.18 -4.68
N ILE A 37 -8.39 0.76 -3.95
CA ILE A 37 -8.28 0.53 -2.50
C ILE A 37 -9.51 1.11 -1.79
N ASP A 38 -10.07 0.31 -0.89
CA ASP A 38 -11.08 0.70 0.10
C ASP A 38 -10.58 0.40 1.52
N ILE A 39 -11.19 1.05 2.52
CA ILE A 39 -10.90 0.81 3.94
C ILE A 39 -12.17 0.34 4.63
N ASP A 40 -12.13 -0.88 5.16
CA ASP A 40 -13.16 -1.42 6.03
C ASP A 40 -12.75 -1.12 7.48
N GLU A 41 -13.44 -0.18 8.13
CA GLU A 41 -13.11 0.26 9.50
C GLU A 41 -13.54 -0.77 10.56
N GLU A 42 -14.39 -1.75 10.23
CA GLU A 42 -14.99 -2.69 11.18
C GLU A 42 -14.25 -4.03 11.24
N ALA A 43 -13.62 -4.44 10.14
CA ALA A 43 -12.92 -5.71 10.06
C ALA A 43 -11.51 -5.66 10.70
N ASP A 44 -11.11 -6.77 11.34
CA ASP A 44 -9.87 -6.87 12.14
C ASP A 44 -9.03 -8.13 11.87
N THR A 45 -9.44 -8.97 10.91
CA THR A 45 -8.88 -10.32 10.73
C THR A 45 -7.51 -10.32 10.07
N PHE A 46 -7.33 -9.54 9.00
CA PHE A 46 -6.07 -9.41 8.25
C PHE A 46 -5.83 -7.93 7.98
N PRO A 47 -4.59 -7.43 7.92
CA PRO A 47 -4.36 -6.01 7.68
C PRO A 47 -4.76 -5.56 6.26
N VAL A 48 -4.64 -6.46 5.28
CA VAL A 48 -5.01 -6.23 3.87
C VAL A 48 -5.58 -7.53 3.30
N SER A 49 -6.63 -7.43 2.49
CA SER A 49 -7.16 -8.54 1.71
C SER A 49 -7.57 -8.10 0.30
N LEU A 50 -7.82 -9.07 -0.57
CA LEU A 50 -8.49 -8.84 -1.85
C LEU A 50 -9.97 -9.23 -1.74
N ASP A 51 -10.85 -8.28 -2.04
CA ASP A 51 -12.26 -8.55 -2.33
C ASP A 51 -12.35 -8.92 -3.81
N ARG A 52 -12.41 -10.22 -4.09
CA ARG A 52 -12.42 -10.78 -5.45
C ARG A 52 -13.68 -10.42 -6.22
N GLU A 53 -14.82 -10.33 -5.54
CA GLU A 53 -16.11 -10.04 -6.18
C GLU A 53 -16.13 -8.61 -6.75
N ARG A 54 -15.53 -7.66 -6.02
CA ARG A 54 -15.43 -6.26 -6.44
C ARG A 54 -14.07 -5.92 -7.06
N GLY A 55 -13.16 -6.90 -7.10
CA GLY A 55 -11.77 -6.82 -7.55
C GLY A 55 -10.96 -5.70 -6.88
N ARG A 56 -11.21 -5.45 -5.59
CA ARG A 56 -10.63 -4.32 -4.85
C ARG A 56 -9.77 -4.78 -3.71
N VAL A 57 -8.73 -4.00 -3.39
CA VAL A 57 -7.94 -4.19 -2.19
C VAL A 57 -8.68 -3.57 -1.02
N VAL A 58 -8.85 -4.31 0.06
CA VAL A 58 -9.47 -3.84 1.30
C VAL A 58 -8.40 -3.77 2.38
N ILE A 59 -8.22 -2.58 2.96
CA ILE A 59 -7.42 -2.38 4.16
C ILE A 59 -8.36 -2.43 5.36
N HIS A 60 -8.04 -3.26 6.35
CA HIS A 60 -8.93 -3.51 7.49
C HIS A 60 -8.51 -2.62 8.66
N GLY A 61 -9.20 -1.49 8.81
CA GLY A 61 -8.91 -0.45 9.80
C GLY A 61 -8.91 -0.93 11.25
N GLY A 62 -9.72 -1.94 11.57
CA GLY A 62 -9.78 -2.55 12.91
C GLY A 62 -8.60 -3.47 13.23
N HIS A 63 -7.79 -3.86 12.24
CA HIS A 63 -6.63 -4.71 12.50
C HIS A 63 -5.54 -3.91 13.24
N PRO A 64 -4.94 -4.43 14.34
CA PRO A 64 -4.02 -3.66 15.19
C PRO A 64 -2.84 -2.98 14.47
N SER A 65 -2.27 -3.64 13.45
CA SER A 65 -1.18 -3.04 12.64
C SER A 65 -1.66 -1.85 11.79
N VAL A 66 -2.90 -1.88 11.33
CA VAL A 66 -3.52 -0.82 10.52
C VAL A 66 -3.96 0.32 11.43
N GLU A 67 -4.64 -0.01 12.53
CA GLU A 67 -5.07 0.96 13.56
C GLU A 67 -3.85 1.75 14.09
N LYS A 68 -2.76 1.06 14.43
CA LYS A 68 -1.52 1.69 14.87
C LYS A 68 -0.94 2.63 13.81
N LEU A 69 -1.02 2.26 12.54
CA LEU A 69 -0.59 3.14 11.45
C LEU A 69 -1.53 4.36 11.34
N LEU A 70 -2.84 4.17 11.37
CA LEU A 70 -3.81 5.26 11.25
C LEU A 70 -3.67 6.28 12.38
N ASN A 71 -3.43 5.80 13.60
CA ASN A 71 -3.39 6.62 14.82
C ASN A 71 -2.00 7.14 15.21
N ASN A 72 -0.93 6.72 14.52
CA ASN A 72 0.41 7.21 14.83
C ASN A 72 0.70 8.51 14.04
N PRO A 73 0.85 9.68 14.67
CA PRO A 73 1.24 10.91 13.99
C PRO A 73 2.69 10.92 13.49
N GLN A 74 3.52 9.99 13.99
CA GLN A 74 4.88 9.73 13.54
C GLN A 74 4.93 8.43 12.72
N ARG A 75 4.03 8.28 11.73
CA ARG A 75 4.01 7.12 10.84
C ARG A 75 5.40 6.90 10.28
N ARG A 76 5.95 5.70 10.46
CA ARG A 76 7.28 5.39 9.96
C ARG A 76 7.15 4.96 8.52
N ARG A 77 8.12 5.31 7.70
CA ARG A 77 8.20 4.86 6.30
C ARG A 77 8.10 3.34 6.17
N SER A 78 8.61 2.59 7.16
CA SER A 78 8.47 1.13 7.26
C SER A 78 7.02 0.64 7.23
N ASP A 79 6.08 1.43 7.75
CA ASP A 79 4.68 1.05 7.83
C ASP A 79 4.02 1.14 6.44
N LEU A 80 4.43 2.11 5.61
CA LEU A 80 4.06 2.18 4.18
C LEU A 80 4.62 0.98 3.40
N LEU A 81 5.89 0.61 3.67
CA LEU A 81 6.53 -0.53 3.01
C LEU A 81 5.76 -1.82 3.28
N PHE A 82 5.28 -2.01 4.51
CA PHE A 82 4.45 -3.15 4.88
C PHE A 82 3.18 -3.23 4.05
N PHE A 83 2.44 -2.12 3.90
CA PHE A 83 1.19 -2.11 3.13
C PHE A 83 1.41 -2.40 1.65
N ILE A 84 2.35 -1.69 1.03
CA ILE A 84 2.60 -1.84 -0.41
C ILE A 84 3.14 -3.26 -0.71
N SER A 85 4.03 -3.80 0.13
CA SER A 85 4.53 -5.17 0.01
C SER A 85 3.39 -6.20 0.18
N SER A 86 2.51 -6.00 1.15
CA SER A 86 1.34 -6.88 1.36
C SER A 86 0.40 -6.86 0.15
N MET A 87 0.16 -5.68 -0.43
CA MET A 87 -0.65 -5.53 -1.65
C MET A 87 -0.03 -6.24 -2.85
N MET A 88 1.29 -6.13 -3.04
CA MET A 88 1.99 -6.83 -4.14
C MET A 88 1.98 -8.34 -3.98
N SER A 89 2.13 -8.84 -2.75
CA SER A 89 2.05 -10.29 -2.49
C SER A 89 0.64 -10.82 -2.77
N LEU A 90 -0.41 -10.06 -2.44
CA LEU A 90 -1.79 -10.40 -2.78
C LEU A 90 -2.01 -10.43 -4.29
N LEU A 91 -1.50 -9.42 -5.00
CA LEU A 91 -1.50 -9.35 -6.46
C LEU A 91 -0.85 -10.58 -7.10
N ASN A 92 0.36 -10.93 -6.68
CA ASN A 92 1.14 -12.04 -7.21
C ASN A 92 0.42 -13.39 -7.04
N ARG A 93 -0.26 -13.58 -5.91
CA ARG A 93 -1.05 -14.80 -5.67
C ARG A 93 -2.27 -14.94 -6.57
N GLU A 94 -2.78 -13.84 -7.10
CA GLU A 94 -4.01 -13.79 -7.89
C GLU A 94 -3.72 -13.73 -9.38
N GLU A 95 -2.58 -13.14 -9.77
CA GLU A 95 -2.19 -12.98 -11.15
C GLU A 95 -0.99 -13.85 -11.50
N GLU A 96 -1.22 -14.89 -12.30
CA GLU A 96 -0.20 -15.84 -12.75
C GLU A 96 0.93 -15.22 -13.60
N ASP A 97 0.77 -13.97 -14.06
CA ASP A 97 1.74 -13.24 -14.90
C ASP A 97 2.66 -12.30 -14.10
N ILE A 98 2.37 -12.05 -12.81
CA ILE A 98 3.35 -11.51 -11.88
C ILE A 98 4.21 -12.70 -11.41
N THR A 99 5.52 -12.51 -11.40
CA THR A 99 6.47 -13.56 -11.05
C THR A 99 7.24 -13.15 -9.80
N ASP A 100 7.87 -14.11 -9.14
CA ASP A 100 8.76 -13.84 -8.00
C ASP A 100 9.92 -12.89 -8.34
N GLU A 101 10.30 -12.80 -9.63
CA GLU A 101 11.31 -11.85 -10.10
C GLU A 101 10.75 -10.43 -10.18
N HIS A 102 9.51 -10.27 -10.65
CA HIS A 102 8.80 -8.99 -10.60
C HIS A 102 8.62 -8.50 -9.15
N GLU A 103 8.26 -9.39 -8.22
CA GLU A 103 8.13 -9.07 -6.79
C GLU A 103 9.48 -8.66 -6.18
N ARG A 104 10.57 -9.36 -6.52
CA ARG A 104 11.93 -8.99 -6.06
C ARG A 104 12.38 -7.64 -6.60
N ALA A 105 12.19 -7.38 -7.90
CA ALA A 105 12.52 -6.09 -8.51
C ALA A 105 11.73 -4.95 -7.86
N PHE A 106 10.45 -5.21 -7.59
CA PHE A 106 9.57 -4.28 -6.91
C PHE A 106 10.00 -4.02 -5.46
N HIS A 107 10.28 -5.06 -4.68
CA HIS A 107 10.78 -4.92 -3.31
C HIS A 107 12.12 -4.19 -3.26
N ALA A 108 13.02 -4.44 -4.22
CA ALA A 108 14.26 -3.69 -4.34
C ALA A 108 13.99 -2.20 -4.61
N ARG A 109 13.04 -1.87 -5.50
CA ARG A 109 12.63 -0.48 -5.76
C ARG A 109 12.00 0.17 -4.53
N LEU A 110 11.18 -0.56 -3.80
CA LEU A 110 10.52 -0.13 -2.57
C LEU A 110 11.54 0.19 -1.48
N LEU A 111 12.55 -0.67 -1.31
CA LEU A 111 13.68 -0.41 -0.41
C LEU A 111 14.50 0.79 -0.86
N ARG A 112 14.78 0.93 -2.16
CA ARG A 112 15.49 2.09 -2.72
C ARG A 112 14.70 3.39 -2.50
N PHE A 113 13.41 3.41 -2.79
CA PHE A 113 12.54 4.57 -2.53
C PHE A 113 12.56 4.95 -1.04
N ALA A 114 12.58 3.93 -0.17
CA ALA A 114 12.66 4.16 1.26
C ALA A 114 14.00 4.79 1.70
N LEU A 115 15.10 4.42 1.04
CA LEU A 115 16.46 4.81 1.40
C LEU A 115 16.95 6.09 0.69
N GLU A 116 16.55 6.32 -0.56
CA GLU A 116 17.21 7.28 -1.48
C GLU A 116 16.27 8.40 -1.97
N GLU A 117 15.02 8.10 -2.33
CA GLU A 117 14.14 9.03 -3.08
C GLU A 117 13.10 9.71 -2.21
N GLY A 118 13.34 9.73 -0.92
CA GLY A 118 12.34 10.00 0.08
C GLY A 118 11.83 11.43 0.21
N GLN A 119 11.34 12.05 -0.85
CA GLN A 119 10.55 13.27 -0.76
C GLN A 119 9.18 12.95 -0.16
N GLY A 120 9.02 13.27 1.11
CA GLY A 120 7.79 13.02 1.86
C GLY A 120 8.12 12.57 3.27
N SER A 121 8.32 13.54 4.15
CA SER A 121 8.19 13.26 5.57
C SER A 121 6.74 12.84 5.84
N TRP A 122 6.53 11.65 6.40
CA TRP A 122 5.23 11.28 6.97
C TRP A 122 5.00 11.89 8.36
N ALA A 123 6.02 12.59 8.88
CA ALA A 123 5.98 13.38 10.10
C ALA A 123 6.41 14.81 9.74
N GLY A 124 5.59 15.55 9.01
CA GLY A 124 6.07 16.81 8.43
C GLY A 124 5.04 17.70 7.78
N ALA A 125 3.89 17.89 8.43
CA ALA A 125 3.21 19.18 8.42
C ALA A 125 2.59 19.36 9.80
N VAL A 126 3.36 19.98 10.70
CA VAL A 126 2.80 20.79 11.78
C VAL A 126 2.28 22.07 11.12
#